data_AF-A0A3B3RDA4-F1
#
_entry.id   AF-A0A3B3RDA4-F1
#
_cell.length_a   1.000
_cell.length_b   1.000
_cell.length_c   1.000
_cell.angle_alpha   90.00
_cell.angle_beta   90.00
_cell.angle_gamma   90.00
#
_symmetry.space_group_name_H-M   'P 1'
#
loop_
_entity.id
_entity.type
_entity.pdbx_description
1 polymer ?
#
loop_
_entity_poly.entity_id
_entity_poly.type
_entity_poly.pdbx_seq_one_letter_code
_entity_poly.pdbx_strand_id
1 'polypeptide(L)'
;MAAVPVETGTRGKMAAFLHWSCEDVATWIESLGYPQYKLCFIENFIDGKKLLYVNCHYLPRLSITDFEHMKDISRHVRQLLDINEPQWNRSIALPRRDDMGLFLERKSQTGVRADSLTYTQFLGTEKN
;
A
#
# COMPACT_ATOMS: atom_id res chain seq x y z
N MET A 1 -6.43 -27.80 -4.88
CA MET A 1 -5.26 -27.20 -5.55
C MET A 1 -5.75 -26.16 -6.53
N ALA A 2 -5.85 -24.89 -6.12
CA ALA A 2 -6.09 -23.79 -7.04
C ALA A 2 -4.75 -23.09 -7.26
N ALA A 3 -4.25 -23.16 -8.49
CA ALA A 3 -3.03 -22.49 -8.91
C ALA A 3 -3.24 -20.97 -8.78
N VAL A 4 -2.40 -20.32 -7.97
CA VAL A 4 -2.29 -18.86 -7.98
C VAL A 4 -1.34 -18.51 -9.12
N PRO A 5 -1.77 -17.73 -10.12
CA PRO A 5 -0.95 -17.43 -11.28
C PRO A 5 0.20 -16.52 -10.88
N VAL A 6 1.41 -16.95 -11.21
CA VAL A 6 2.64 -16.17 -11.13
C VAL A 6 2.63 -15.14 -12.27
N GLU A 7 1.95 -14.02 -12.07
CA GLU A 7 2.01 -12.91 -13.03
C GLU A 7 3.13 -11.94 -12.65
N THR A 8 4.23 -12.10 -13.38
CA THR A 8 5.34 -11.17 -13.53
C THR A 8 4.86 -9.89 -14.23
N GLY A 9 4.69 -8.80 -13.47
CA GLY A 9 4.40 -7.48 -14.03
C GLY A 9 4.03 -6.47 -12.95
N THR A 10 5.01 -5.65 -12.53
CA THR A 10 4.87 -4.64 -11.47
C THR A 10 3.70 -3.67 -11.69
N ARG A 11 3.25 -3.48 -12.94
CA ARG A 11 2.08 -2.65 -13.31
C ARG A 11 0.72 -3.33 -13.10
N GLY A 12 0.63 -4.66 -13.16
CA GLY A 12 -0.64 -5.39 -12.93
C GLY A 12 -1.00 -5.48 -11.44
N LYS A 13 0.02 -5.60 -10.58
CA LYS A 13 -0.13 -5.61 -9.12
C LYS A 13 -0.73 -4.32 -8.57
N MET A 14 -0.40 -3.18 -9.19
CA MET A 14 -0.87 -1.85 -8.81
C MET A 14 -2.40 -1.69 -8.87
N ALA A 15 -3.04 -2.32 -9.85
CA ALA A 15 -4.50 -2.27 -9.99
C ALA A 15 -5.18 -3.27 -9.04
N ALA A 16 -4.56 -4.42 -8.79
CA ALA A 16 -5.16 -5.48 -7.99
C ALA A 16 -5.36 -5.05 -6.53
N PHE A 17 -4.35 -4.45 -5.89
CA PHE A 17 -4.45 -4.14 -4.46
C PHE A 17 -5.52 -3.09 -4.14
N LEU A 18 -5.82 -2.16 -5.05
CA LEU A 18 -6.84 -1.12 -4.82
C LEU A 18 -8.26 -1.66 -4.69
N HIS A 19 -8.48 -2.90 -5.14
CA HIS A 19 -9.75 -3.61 -5.06
C HIS A 19 -9.76 -4.70 -3.98
N TRP A 20 -8.67 -4.83 -3.21
CA TRP A 20 -8.60 -5.81 -2.13
C TRP A 20 -9.58 -5.49 -1.01
N SER A 21 -10.34 -6.52 -0.63
CA SER A 21 -11.14 -6.55 0.58
C SER A 21 -10.26 -6.70 1.83
N CYS A 22 -10.86 -6.57 3.01
CA CYS A 22 -10.14 -6.76 4.27
C CYS A 22 -9.62 -8.21 4.40
N GLU A 23 -10.39 -9.16 3.86
CA GLU A 23 -10.05 -10.58 3.80
C GLU A 23 -8.87 -10.86 2.87
N ASP A 24 -8.81 -10.18 1.71
CA ASP A 24 -7.70 -10.29 0.78
C ASP A 24 -6.41 -9.76 1.42
N VAL A 25 -6.49 -8.62 2.11
CA VAL A 25 -5.36 -8.06 2.87
C VAL A 25 -4.91 -9.03 3.97
N ALA A 26 -5.83 -9.63 4.71
CA ALA A 26 -5.49 -10.61 5.73
C ALA A 26 -4.83 -11.86 5.14
N THR A 27 -5.31 -12.35 4.00
CA THR A 27 -4.71 -13.48 3.28
C THR A 27 -3.32 -13.15 2.77
N TRP A 28 -3.10 -11.90 2.33
CA TRP A 28 -1.78 -11.42 1.97
C TRP A 28 -0.82 -11.41 3.17
N ILE A 29 -1.25 -10.89 4.32
CA ILE A 29 -0.45 -10.90 5.57
C ILE A 29 -0.11 -12.34 6.01
N GLU A 30 -1.05 -13.27 5.86
CA GLU A 30 -0.80 -14.70 6.11
C GLU A 30 0.27 -15.26 5.16
N SER A 31 0.22 -14.91 3.87
CA SER A 31 1.22 -15.32 2.88
C SER A 31 2.63 -14.78 3.16
N LEU A 32 2.73 -13.67 3.92
CA LEU A 32 4.00 -13.12 4.41
C LEU A 32 4.58 -13.90 5.61
N GLY A 33 3.84 -14.87 6.15
CA GLY A 33 4.27 -15.64 7.33
C GLY A 33 3.77 -15.06 8.66
N TYR A 34 2.78 -14.16 8.64
CA TYR A 34 2.22 -13.52 9.83
C TYR A 34 0.73 -13.84 10.07
N PRO A 35 0.32 -15.13 10.15
CA PRO A 35 -1.08 -15.51 10.36
C PRO A 35 -1.69 -14.90 11.64
N GLN A 36 -0.86 -14.66 12.67
CA GLN A 36 -1.27 -14.06 13.94
C GLN A 36 -1.84 -12.64 13.79
N TYR A 37 -1.48 -11.91 12.73
CA TYR A 37 -1.96 -10.55 12.52
C TYR A 37 -3.22 -10.48 11.64
N LYS A 38 -3.71 -11.59 11.08
CA LYS A 38 -4.92 -11.60 10.23
C LYS A 38 -6.10 -10.89 10.89
N LEU A 39 -6.41 -11.27 12.13
CA LEU A 39 -7.54 -10.70 12.87
C LEU A 39 -7.34 -9.21 13.10
N CYS A 40 -6.13 -8.76 13.38
CA CYS A 40 -5.82 -7.33 13.53
C CYS A 40 -6.17 -6.53 12.27
N PHE A 41 -5.90 -7.05 11.07
CA PHE A 41 -6.24 -6.35 9.82
C PHE A 41 -7.75 -6.40 9.50
N ILE A 42 -8.42 -7.52 9.81
CA ILE A 42 -9.87 -7.68 9.60
C ILE A 42 -10.67 -6.80 10.55
N GLU A 43 -10.38 -6.86 11.85
CA GLU A 43 -11.10 -6.10 12.89
C GLU A 43 -10.93 -4.58 12.73
N ASN A 44 -9.80 -4.14 12.18
CA ASN A 44 -9.55 -2.72 11.88
C ASN A 44 -10.01 -2.29 10.48
N PHE A 45 -10.69 -3.17 9.73
CA PHE A 45 -11.22 -2.90 8.39
C PHE A 45 -10.18 -2.30 7.43
N ILE A 46 -8.97 -2.87 7.46
CA ILE A 46 -7.87 -2.43 6.60
C ILE A 46 -8.09 -3.02 5.20
N ASP A 47 -8.64 -2.20 4.32
CA ASP A 47 -8.76 -2.50 2.89
C ASP A 47 -7.46 -2.19 2.14
N GLY A 48 -7.40 -2.58 0.87
CA GLY A 48 -6.21 -2.33 0.06
C GLY A 48 -5.92 -0.85 -0.21
N LYS A 49 -6.92 0.04 -0.15
CA LYS A 49 -6.72 1.49 -0.24
C LYS A 49 -6.08 2.05 1.03
N LYS A 50 -6.40 1.47 2.19
CA LYS A 50 -5.85 1.82 3.50
C LYS A 50 -4.41 1.32 3.69
N LEU A 51 -3.95 0.32 2.93
CA LEU A 51 -2.55 -0.14 2.96
C LEU A 51 -1.54 0.99 2.72
N LEU A 52 -1.90 2.01 1.94
CA LEU A 52 -1.06 3.20 1.74
C LEU A 52 -0.73 3.94 3.05
N TYR A 53 -1.61 3.86 4.04
CA TYR A 53 -1.45 4.50 5.34
C TYR A 53 -0.79 3.57 6.37
N VAL A 54 -0.63 2.28 6.07
CA VAL A 54 -0.02 1.30 6.98
C VAL A 54 1.51 1.47 6.98
N ASN A 55 1.99 2.34 7.87
CA ASN A 55 3.42 2.57 8.14
C ASN A 55 3.79 2.11 9.57
N CYS A 56 5.10 2.11 9.89
CA CYS A 56 5.62 1.85 11.25
C CYS A 56 4.96 2.69 12.35
N HIS A 57 4.36 3.84 12.05
CA HIS A 57 3.62 4.62 13.05
C HIS A 57 2.22 4.05 13.35
N TYR A 58 1.58 3.42 12.37
CA TYR A 58 0.20 2.92 12.49
C TYR A 58 0.14 1.45 12.92
N LEU A 59 1.18 0.65 12.61
CA LEU A 59 1.26 -0.76 13.01
C LEU A 59 1.10 -1.01 14.53
N PRO A 60 1.70 -0.21 15.43
CA PRO A 60 1.49 -0.36 16.87
C PRO A 60 0.04 -0.16 17.30
N ARG A 61 -0.70 0.72 16.58
CA ARG A 61 -2.12 0.96 16.84
C ARG A 61 -3.00 -0.21 16.38
N LEU A 62 -2.48 -1.04 15.47
CA LEU A 62 -3.08 -2.30 15.03
C LEU A 62 -2.61 -3.49 15.87
N SER A 63 -2.10 -3.27 17.08
CA SER A 63 -1.54 -4.30 17.98
C SER A 63 -0.31 -5.04 17.44
N ILE A 64 0.38 -4.50 16.44
CA ILE A 64 1.66 -5.02 15.94
C ILE A 64 2.78 -4.22 16.60
N THR A 65 3.32 -4.74 17.69
CA THR A 65 4.32 -4.06 18.52
C THR A 65 5.75 -4.58 18.32
N ASP A 66 5.92 -5.72 17.64
CA ASP A 66 7.23 -6.29 17.35
C ASP A 66 7.94 -5.48 16.25
N PHE A 67 9.12 -4.95 16.56
CA PHE A 67 9.87 -4.08 15.66
C PHE A 67 10.31 -4.77 14.37
N GLU A 68 10.73 -6.04 14.44
CA GLU A 68 11.17 -6.76 13.23
C GLU A 68 9.97 -7.05 12.32
N HIS A 69 8.83 -7.42 12.89
CA HIS A 69 7.59 -7.58 12.12
C HIS A 69 7.14 -6.26 11.50
N MET A 70 7.24 -5.15 12.24
CA MET A 70 6.88 -3.83 11.72
C MET A 70 7.75 -3.42 10.53
N LYS A 71 9.05 -3.67 10.61
CA LYS A 71 10.02 -3.38 9.55
C LYS A 71 9.76 -4.25 8.32
N ASP A 72 9.49 -5.53 8.51
CA ASP A 72 9.21 -6.46 7.42
C ASP A 72 7.88 -6.16 6.73
N ILE A 73 6.80 -5.97 7.49
CA ILE A 73 5.49 -5.62 6.92
C ILE A 73 5.60 -4.30 6.16
N SER A 74 6.25 -3.27 6.73
CA SER A 74 6.43 -1.99 6.05
C SER A 74 7.22 -2.13 4.75
N ARG A 75 8.23 -3.00 4.71
CA ARG A 75 8.98 -3.28 3.47
C ARG A 75 8.08 -3.92 2.41
N HIS A 76 7.27 -4.92 2.79
CA HIS A 76 6.36 -5.59 1.87
C HIS A 76 5.25 -4.66 1.37
N VAL A 77 4.70 -3.79 2.23
CA VAL A 77 3.74 -2.75 1.83
C VAL A 77 4.37 -1.83 0.78
N ARG A 78 5.62 -1.38 1.00
CA ARG A 78 6.33 -0.53 0.03
C ARG A 78 6.56 -1.23 -1.31
N GLN A 79 6.94 -2.51 -1.29
CA GLN A 79 7.09 -3.32 -2.50
C GLN A 79 5.77 -3.54 -3.24
N LEU A 80 4.66 -3.70 -2.51
CA LEU A 80 3.33 -3.86 -3.11
C LEU A 80 2.87 -2.57 -3.79
N LEU A 81 3.13 -1.42 -3.15
CA LEU A 81 2.71 -0.09 -3.60
C LEU A 81 3.73 0.57 -4.55
N ASP A 82 4.88 -0.06 -4.81
CA ASP A 82 5.97 0.48 -5.62
C ASP A 82 6.35 1.92 -5.22
N ILE A 83 6.33 2.19 -3.91
CA ILE A 83 6.71 3.47 -3.32
C ILE A 83 8.13 3.39 -2.78
N ASN A 84 8.94 4.41 -3.03
CA ASN A 84 10.27 4.47 -2.45
C ASN A 84 10.20 5.05 -1.03
N GLU A 85 11.10 4.58 -0.16
CA GLU A 85 11.29 5.22 1.13
C GLU A 85 12.05 6.54 0.90
N PRO A 86 11.58 7.68 1.46
CA PRO A 86 12.32 8.92 1.33
C PRO A 86 13.71 8.74 1.95
N GLN A 87 14.74 8.89 1.12
CA GLN A 87 16.12 8.84 1.59
C GLN A 87 16.38 9.98 2.57
N TRP A 88 17.28 9.76 3.53
CA TRP A 88 17.64 10.74 4.55
C TRP A 88 18.21 12.06 3.97
N ASN A 89 18.76 12.00 2.75
CA ASN A 89 19.32 13.14 2.01
C ASN A 89 18.30 13.78 1.03
N ARG A 90 17.03 13.37 1.07
CA ARG A 90 15.97 13.96 0.23
C ARG A 90 15.79 15.43 0.59
N SER A 91 15.76 16.29 -0.42
CA SER A 91 15.51 17.72 -0.22
C SER A 91 14.14 17.96 0.42
N ILE A 92 14.10 18.83 1.43
CA ILE A 92 12.86 19.27 2.08
C ILE A 92 11.94 20.08 1.15
N ALA A 93 12.46 20.55 0.01
CA ALA A 93 11.69 21.25 -1.00
C ALA A 93 10.85 20.30 -1.88
N LEU A 94 11.18 19.00 -1.88
CA LEU A 94 10.41 18.00 -2.60
C LEU A 94 9.13 17.64 -1.83
N PRO A 95 8.07 17.20 -2.53
CA PRO A 95 6.85 16.72 -1.89
C PRO A 95 7.12 15.61 -0.86
N ARG A 96 6.21 15.42 0.10
CA ARG A 96 6.37 14.42 1.18
C ARG A 96 6.45 12.97 0.68
N ARG A 97 5.93 12.67 -0.51
CA ARG A 97 5.91 11.35 -1.14
C ARG A 97 6.41 11.45 -2.58
N ASP A 98 6.77 10.32 -3.17
CA ASP A 98 7.07 10.23 -4.61
C ASP A 98 5.79 10.37 -5.43
N ASP A 99 5.93 10.62 -6.73
CA ASP A 99 4.80 10.75 -7.67
C ASP A 99 3.82 9.59 -7.58
N MET A 100 4.33 8.35 -7.38
CA MET A 100 3.49 7.17 -7.16
C MET A 100 2.73 7.28 -5.83
N GLY A 101 3.40 7.64 -4.74
CA GLY A 101 2.77 7.81 -3.44
C GLY A 101 1.70 8.91 -3.44
N LEU A 102 1.95 10.02 -4.15
CA LEU A 102 0.99 11.12 -4.31
C LEU A 102 -0.23 10.70 -5.16
N PHE A 103 0.01 9.97 -6.26
CA PHE A 103 -1.04 9.38 -7.08
C PHE A 103 -1.94 8.44 -6.26
N LEU A 104 -1.34 7.54 -5.50
CA LEU A 104 -2.06 6.58 -4.66
C LEU A 104 -2.81 7.27 -3.52
N GLU A 105 -2.28 8.35 -2.95
CA GLU A 105 -2.97 9.15 -1.93
C GLU A 105 -4.26 9.74 -2.49
N ARG A 106 -4.21 10.25 -3.72
CA ARG A 106 -5.39 10.76 -4.42
C ARG A 106 -6.37 9.66 -4.82
N LYS A 107 -5.87 8.48 -5.20
CA LYS A 107 -6.68 7.31 -5.55
C LYS A 107 -7.29 6.58 -4.35
N SER A 108 -6.74 6.80 -3.15
CA SER A 108 -7.29 6.28 -1.90
C SER A 108 -8.61 6.94 -1.50
N GLN A 109 -8.86 8.18 -1.97
CA GLN A 109 -10.10 8.88 -1.70
C GLN A 109 -11.28 8.21 -2.41
N THR A 110 -12.43 8.14 -1.75
CA THR A 110 -13.66 7.61 -2.34
C THR A 110 -14.32 8.66 -3.25
N GLY A 111 -14.54 8.32 -4.52
CA GLY A 111 -15.30 9.15 -5.45
C GLY A 111 -14.95 8.93 -6.93
N VAL A 112 -15.89 9.28 -7.82
CA VAL A 112 -15.78 9.08 -9.28
C VAL A 112 -14.53 9.74 -9.88
N ARG A 113 -14.10 10.87 -9.30
CA ARG A 113 -12.88 11.58 -9.73
C ARG A 113 -11.58 10.87 -9.34
N ALA A 114 -11.58 10.20 -8.18
CA ALA A 114 -10.41 9.45 -7.72
C ALA A 114 -10.31 8.11 -8.46
N ASP A 115 -11.45 7.46 -8.70
CA ASP A 115 -11.50 6.18 -9.41
C ASP A 115 -11.15 6.31 -10.91
N SER A 116 -11.54 7.43 -11.56
CA SER A 116 -11.20 7.68 -12.96
C SER A 116 -9.77 8.20 -13.18
N LEU A 117 -9.04 8.55 -12.10
CA LEU A 117 -7.70 9.12 -12.19
C LEU A 117 -6.70 8.05 -12.67
N THR A 118 -6.13 8.29 -13.85
CA THR A 118 -5.05 7.46 -14.40
C THR A 118 -3.69 8.08 -14.06
N TYR A 119 -2.66 7.24 -13.86
CA TYR A 119 -1.30 7.71 -13.54
C TYR A 119 -0.74 8.69 -14.59
N THR A 120 -1.06 8.48 -15.88
CA THR A 120 -0.67 9.39 -16.97
C THR A 120 -1.33 10.77 -16.87
N GLN A 121 -2.58 10.83 -16.42
CA GLN A 121 -3.28 12.09 -16.18
C GLN A 121 -2.66 12.83 -14.99
N PHE A 122 -2.30 12.09 -13.93
CA PHE A 122 -1.64 12.66 -12.75
C PHE A 122 -0.28 13.31 -13.09
N LEU A 123 0.57 12.62 -13.86
CA LEU A 123 1.85 13.19 -14.30
C LEU A 123 1.70 14.40 -15.23
N GLY A 124 0.59 14.46 -15.98
CA GLY A 124 0.28 15.60 -16.85
C GLY A 124 -0.12 16.86 -16.08
N THR A 125 -0.73 16.70 -14.89
CA THR A 125 -1.20 17.83 -14.08
C THR A 125 -0.10 18.55 -13.29
N GLU A 126 1.03 17.89 -13.00
CA GLU A 126 2.14 18.47 -12.22
C GLU A 126 3.10 19.33 -13.07
N LYS A 127 2.94 19.35 -14.39
CA LYS A 127 3.83 20.07 -15.33
C LYS A 127 3.30 21.42 -15.81
N ASN A 128 2.23 21.94 -15.22
CA ASN A 128 1.58 23.19 -15.64
C ASN A 128 1.53 24.17 -14.47
#